data_AF-A0A8T3QPK8-F1
#
_entry.id   AF-A0A8T3QPK8-F1
#
_cell.length_a   1.000
_cell.length_b   1.000
_cell.length_c   1.000
_cell.angle_alpha   90.00
_cell.angle_beta   90.00
_cell.angle_gamma   90.00
#
_symmetry.space_group_name_H-M   'P 1'
#
loop_
_entity.id
_entity.type
_entity.pdbx_description
1 polymer ?
#
loop_
_entity_poly.entity_id
_entity_poly.type
_entity_poly.pdbx_seq_one_letter_code
_entity_poly.pdbx_strand_id
1 'polypeptide(L)'
;MTLIIKEHRRPRWISLLIIVASLTALTAIGMTVSAHSGVNAIPGNYFTVADSGGANDVNSDQVDLTQMGRDDTDNTKYSLFWSWDSINSWTGSGQTGDACALFDTGNDGKIDKAVCARVANINANPASVQLLRQDAARPVYLFNCSNSRNDRCAQPSGSLPYTEGTQITAGILPGSTISPNLQTDTDPFPAGQSNPHDTTIAITVLKSLVGGGNLVNVCSYPSAGNGGNNNPFDCIVNPGSGFLKIVKVAGTTSQVFSFTVVPTPSGGNPVNITGSSNSGNLPLGFTSTGSVTEAAVSGWNLTSASCTKADNTATGSFSAASRAVTGITIQSGLLTTCTFNNSPANGTLTVVKVVDNTAAPASDNDAADFSYNGGGTSGLTGVTAAASPGNSHSLAAGTTFTVAEVGVAAGKVTVNGVTYSVSYSTGCTGTIASATTSTCTITNTVDKAQPGIGTTMTWTLNDSMALTSFRANGTGGTATFTLYKDNGANTCEAGTQVYTSGAVNVDNVTGTAATTGGYTTSTAGTYRWRVVYSGNDLNTGITSNCLEVITLAQ
;
A
#
# COMPACT_ATOMS: atom_id res chain seq x y z
N MET A 1 18.87 -52.30 -66.24
CA MET A 1 17.59 -51.85 -66.83
C MET A 1 16.49 -52.25 -65.87
N THR A 2 15.83 -51.23 -65.34
CA THR A 2 14.94 -51.22 -64.18
C THR A 2 13.55 -51.77 -64.51
N LEU A 3 12.96 -52.59 -63.63
CA LEU A 3 11.59 -52.41 -63.14
C LEU A 3 11.27 -53.47 -62.08
N ILE A 4 10.63 -53.06 -60.99
CA ILE A 4 9.35 -53.59 -60.47
C ILE A 4 9.13 -52.91 -59.11
N ILE A 5 8.03 -52.15 -58.99
CA ILE A 5 7.44 -51.75 -57.71
C ILE A 5 6.08 -52.45 -57.64
N LYS A 6 5.79 -53.12 -56.54
CA LYS A 6 4.48 -53.72 -56.26
C LYS A 6 3.97 -53.21 -54.91
N GLU A 7 2.82 -52.55 -54.97
CA GLU A 7 1.97 -52.19 -53.84
C GLU A 7 1.23 -53.43 -53.29
N HIS A 8 1.05 -53.55 -51.97
CA HIS A 8 -0.16 -53.08 -51.25
C HIS A 8 -0.27 -53.64 -49.80
N ARG A 9 -0.64 -52.71 -48.90
CA ARG A 9 -1.47 -52.83 -47.67
C ARG A 9 -0.96 -53.46 -46.35
N ARG A 10 -0.74 -52.51 -45.42
CA ARG A 10 -1.14 -52.39 -43.98
C ARG A 10 -0.59 -53.36 -42.92
N PRO A 11 -0.11 -52.81 -41.78
CA PRO A 11 -0.11 -53.51 -40.50
C PRO A 11 -0.85 -52.75 -39.37
N ARG A 12 -1.51 -53.52 -38.48
CA ARG A 12 -1.79 -53.17 -37.08
C ARG A 12 -0.81 -53.99 -36.24
N TRP A 13 0.01 -53.39 -35.38
CA TRP A 13 0.83 -54.14 -34.42
C TRP A 13 0.77 -53.52 -33.03
N ILE A 14 0.54 -54.41 -32.07
CA ILE A 14 0.59 -54.23 -30.61
C ILE A 14 2.01 -54.57 -30.16
N SER A 15 2.55 -53.71 -29.29
CA SER A 15 3.54 -53.89 -28.22
C SER A 15 4.77 -54.81 -28.41
N LEU A 16 5.98 -54.22 -28.29
CA LEU A 16 7.03 -54.77 -27.43
C LEU A 16 8.03 -53.66 -27.01
N LEU A 17 8.21 -53.49 -25.69
CA LEU A 17 9.26 -52.66 -25.08
C LEU A 17 10.64 -53.27 -25.34
N ILE A 18 11.58 -52.47 -25.86
CA ILE A 18 13.02 -52.68 -25.66
C ILE A 18 13.66 -51.32 -25.35
N ILE A 19 14.24 -51.21 -24.16
CA ILE A 19 15.04 -50.07 -23.68
C ILE A 19 16.39 -50.12 -24.39
N VAL A 20 16.72 -49.06 -25.14
CA VAL A 20 18.09 -48.76 -25.59
C VAL A 20 18.37 -47.31 -25.26
N ALA A 21 19.28 -47.09 -24.31
CA ALA A 21 19.84 -45.79 -24.02
C ALA A 21 20.88 -45.44 -25.09
N SER A 22 20.58 -44.45 -25.94
CA SER A 22 21.51 -43.88 -26.91
C SER A 22 21.78 -42.42 -26.59
N LEU A 23 23.02 -42.18 -26.17
CA LEU A 23 23.64 -40.88 -25.97
C LEU A 23 23.85 -40.21 -27.33
N THR A 24 22.98 -39.27 -27.71
CA THR A 24 23.22 -38.39 -28.86
C THR A 24 23.61 -37.01 -28.38
N ALA A 25 24.91 -36.71 -28.51
CA ALA A 25 25.43 -35.35 -28.46
C ALA A 25 24.75 -34.53 -29.56
N LEU A 26 23.86 -33.63 -29.14
CA LEU A 26 23.30 -32.61 -30.00
C LEU A 26 24.41 -31.57 -30.22
N THR A 27 25.10 -31.67 -31.35
CA THR A 27 25.89 -30.56 -31.88
C THR A 27 24.90 -29.44 -32.20
N ALA A 28 24.71 -28.56 -31.22
CA ALA A 28 24.18 -27.24 -31.45
C ALA A 28 25.13 -26.55 -32.43
N ILE A 29 24.82 -26.63 -33.72
CA ILE A 29 25.20 -25.58 -34.65
C ILE A 29 24.43 -24.38 -34.11
N GLY A 30 25.10 -23.63 -33.22
CA GLY A 30 24.72 -22.27 -32.91
C GLY A 30 24.76 -21.54 -34.24
N MET A 31 23.60 -21.47 -34.90
CA MET A 31 23.31 -20.34 -35.75
C MET A 31 23.43 -19.14 -34.81
N THR A 32 24.59 -18.51 -34.84
CA THR A 32 24.71 -17.13 -34.39
C THR A 32 23.69 -16.37 -35.23
N VAL A 33 22.50 -16.15 -34.68
CA VAL A 33 21.62 -15.08 -35.14
C VAL A 33 22.52 -13.86 -35.08
N SER A 34 22.92 -13.34 -36.25
CA SER A 34 23.66 -12.09 -36.30
C SER A 34 22.85 -11.09 -35.51
N ALA A 35 23.37 -10.64 -34.36
CA ALA A 35 22.75 -9.60 -33.57
C ALA A 35 22.50 -8.43 -34.52
N HIS A 36 21.22 -8.10 -34.73
CA HIS A 36 20.84 -7.00 -35.59
C HIS A 36 21.19 -5.70 -34.83
N SER A 37 22.25 -5.00 -35.23
CA SER A 37 22.77 -3.82 -34.52
C SER A 37 21.97 -2.53 -34.84
N GLY A 38 20.65 -2.65 -35.00
CA GLY A 38 19.71 -1.53 -35.06
C GLY A 38 19.39 -1.00 -33.66
N VAL A 39 18.79 0.19 -33.58
CA VAL A 39 18.27 0.71 -32.29
C VAL A 39 17.01 -0.06 -31.92
N ASN A 40 16.84 -0.42 -30.65
CA ASN A 40 15.70 -1.18 -30.13
C ASN A 40 14.65 -0.33 -29.39
N ALA A 41 14.83 0.99 -29.40
CA ALA A 41 13.89 1.96 -28.84
C ALA A 41 14.16 3.34 -29.42
N ILE A 42 13.12 4.15 -29.58
CA ILE A 42 13.28 5.57 -29.91
C ILE A 42 13.99 6.29 -28.75
N PRO A 43 14.97 7.19 -29.00
CA PRO A 43 15.62 7.95 -27.95
C PRO A 43 14.62 8.70 -27.06
N GLY A 44 14.78 8.62 -25.73
CA GLY A 44 13.76 9.06 -24.77
C GLY A 44 13.47 10.58 -24.72
N ASN A 45 14.28 11.41 -25.38
CA ASN A 45 14.05 12.84 -25.57
C ASN A 45 12.98 13.15 -26.63
N TYR A 46 12.65 12.19 -27.50
CA TYR A 46 11.62 12.41 -28.52
C TYR A 46 10.21 12.39 -27.93
N PHE A 47 9.42 13.37 -28.34
CA PHE A 47 7.97 13.25 -28.38
C PHE A 47 7.61 12.25 -29.49
N THR A 48 6.96 11.13 -29.14
CA THR A 48 6.58 10.07 -30.08
C THR A 48 5.07 9.90 -30.16
N VAL A 49 4.58 9.56 -31.34
CA VAL A 49 3.17 9.25 -31.61
C VAL A 49 3.16 8.01 -32.48
N ALA A 50 2.52 6.94 -31.99
CA ALA A 50 2.25 5.76 -32.78
C ALA A 50 1.11 6.04 -33.77
N ASP A 51 1.09 5.31 -34.87
CA ASP A 51 0.00 5.39 -35.83
C ASP A 51 -1.36 5.09 -35.16
N SER A 52 -2.33 5.92 -35.51
CA SER A 52 -3.65 5.96 -34.92
C SER A 52 -4.64 5.02 -35.59
N GLY A 53 -4.34 4.54 -36.79
CA GLY A 53 -5.06 3.46 -37.47
C GLY A 53 -4.67 2.08 -36.94
N GLY A 54 -3.45 1.95 -36.42
CA GLY A 54 -2.91 0.76 -35.78
C GLY A 54 -1.92 0.04 -36.68
N ALA A 55 -1.44 -1.13 -36.27
CA ALA A 55 -0.55 -1.91 -37.10
C ALA A 55 -1.26 -2.37 -38.39
N ASN A 56 -0.63 -2.18 -39.56
CA ASN A 56 -1.13 -2.68 -40.85
C ASN A 56 -2.55 -2.19 -41.16
N ASP A 57 -2.83 -0.91 -40.91
CA ASP A 57 -4.17 -0.33 -41.11
C ASP A 57 -4.46 -0.02 -42.59
N VAL A 58 -3.43 -0.06 -43.44
CA VAL A 58 -3.50 -0.01 -44.90
C VAL A 58 -3.15 -1.36 -45.53
N ASN A 59 -3.73 -1.63 -46.70
CA ASN A 59 -3.61 -2.91 -47.40
C ASN A 59 -2.25 -3.14 -48.09
N SER A 60 -1.19 -2.42 -47.69
CA SER A 60 0.15 -2.56 -48.25
C SER A 60 1.23 -2.01 -47.32
N ASP A 61 2.13 -2.90 -46.90
CA ASP A 61 3.30 -2.62 -46.05
C ASP A 61 4.25 -1.57 -46.67
N GLN A 62 4.16 -1.37 -47.99
CA GLN A 62 4.96 -0.38 -48.70
C GLN A 62 4.69 1.06 -48.21
N VAL A 63 3.47 1.31 -47.73
CA VAL A 63 2.97 2.67 -47.43
C VAL A 63 2.47 2.80 -46.00
N ASP A 64 2.42 1.71 -45.24
CA ASP A 64 2.03 1.65 -43.83
C ASP A 64 3.08 2.31 -42.94
N LEU A 65 2.69 3.38 -42.24
CA LEU A 65 3.53 4.08 -41.30
C LEU A 65 3.23 3.61 -39.88
N THR A 66 4.25 3.46 -39.05
CA THR A 66 4.05 2.94 -37.69
C THR A 66 4.10 4.01 -36.61
N GLN A 67 4.91 5.05 -36.82
CA GLN A 67 5.08 6.13 -35.85
C GLN A 67 5.75 7.36 -36.47
N MET A 68 5.58 8.49 -35.79
CA MET A 68 6.41 9.67 -35.96
C MET A 68 6.93 10.17 -34.61
N GLY A 69 7.92 11.04 -34.67
CA GLY A 69 8.22 11.87 -33.53
C GLY A 69 9.12 13.04 -33.84
N ARG A 70 9.29 13.87 -32.82
CA ARG A 70 10.18 15.02 -32.85
C ARG A 70 10.88 15.20 -31.51
N ASP A 71 12.10 15.67 -31.56
CA ASP A 71 12.82 16.26 -30.44
C ASP A 71 12.96 17.76 -30.69
N ASP A 72 12.56 18.52 -29.67
CA ASP A 72 12.50 19.97 -29.63
C ASP A 72 13.54 20.59 -28.68
N THR A 73 14.44 19.77 -28.12
CA THR A 73 15.45 20.20 -27.14
C THR A 73 16.39 21.28 -27.71
N ASP A 74 16.67 21.24 -29.02
CA ASP A 74 17.34 22.32 -29.73
C ASP A 74 16.32 23.39 -30.16
N ASN A 75 16.45 24.61 -29.62
CA ASN A 75 15.54 25.71 -29.97
C ASN A 75 15.64 26.16 -31.43
N THR A 76 16.69 25.77 -32.16
CA THR A 76 16.95 26.17 -33.55
C THR A 76 16.62 25.08 -34.57
N LYS A 77 16.50 23.82 -34.14
CA LYS A 77 16.30 22.66 -35.01
C LYS A 77 15.16 21.77 -34.52
N TYR A 78 14.43 21.20 -35.45
CA TYR A 78 13.64 20.00 -35.19
C TYR A 78 14.48 18.78 -35.54
N SER A 79 14.60 17.83 -34.61
CA SER A 79 15.06 16.48 -34.94
C SER A 79 13.83 15.59 -35.05
N LEU A 80 13.48 15.21 -36.27
CA LEU A 80 12.31 14.43 -36.63
C LEU A 80 12.70 12.97 -36.85
N PHE A 81 11.75 12.06 -36.66
CA PHE A 81 11.80 10.75 -37.28
C PHE A 81 10.39 10.29 -37.67
N TRP A 82 10.35 9.29 -38.53
CA TRP A 82 9.18 8.44 -38.72
C TRP A 82 9.59 7.08 -39.26
N SER A 83 8.64 6.16 -39.22
CA SER A 83 8.87 4.74 -39.46
C SER A 83 7.82 4.15 -40.38
N TRP A 84 8.21 3.16 -41.18
CA TRP A 84 7.33 2.33 -42.01
C TRP A 84 7.36 0.88 -41.51
N ASP A 85 6.22 0.17 -41.57
CA ASP A 85 6.07 -1.26 -41.18
C ASP A 85 6.64 -2.22 -42.24
N SER A 86 7.81 -1.89 -42.79
CA SER A 86 8.43 -2.69 -43.82
C SER A 86 9.93 -2.51 -43.85
N ILE A 87 10.65 -3.62 -43.98
CA ILE A 87 12.09 -3.68 -44.25
C ILE A 87 12.42 -4.36 -45.58
N ASN A 88 11.43 -4.96 -46.25
CA ASN A 88 11.60 -5.78 -47.44
C ASN A 88 10.77 -5.31 -48.65
N SER A 89 10.00 -4.22 -48.53
CA SER A 89 9.31 -3.55 -49.65
C SER A 89 10.26 -2.72 -50.52
N TRP A 90 9.73 -1.99 -51.52
CA TRP A 90 10.49 -1.05 -52.38
C TRP A 90 11.59 -1.72 -53.21
N THR A 91 11.32 -2.93 -53.70
CA THR A 91 12.26 -3.81 -54.42
C THR A 91 12.13 -3.64 -55.94
N GLY A 92 12.52 -2.49 -56.47
CA GLY A 92 12.51 -2.29 -57.93
C GLY A 92 12.82 -0.86 -58.37
N SER A 93 13.05 -0.68 -59.67
CA SER A 93 13.29 0.65 -60.25
C SER A 93 12.03 1.51 -60.13
N GLY A 94 12.14 2.63 -59.40
CA GLY A 94 11.04 3.57 -59.18
C GLY A 94 10.05 3.17 -58.08
N GLN A 95 10.26 2.06 -57.37
CA GLN A 95 9.48 1.73 -56.18
C GLN A 95 10.17 2.32 -54.95
N THR A 96 9.48 3.23 -54.26
CA THR A 96 10.01 3.94 -53.10
C THR A 96 8.98 4.01 -51.98
N GLY A 97 9.48 4.14 -50.75
CA GLY A 97 8.69 4.50 -49.58
C GLY A 97 8.72 6.00 -49.45
N ASP A 98 7.70 6.68 -49.95
CA ASP A 98 7.60 8.12 -49.96
C ASP A 98 6.72 8.59 -48.80
N ALA A 99 7.24 9.47 -47.95
CA ALA A 99 6.47 10.10 -46.90
C ALA A 99 6.91 11.54 -46.68
N CYS A 100 5.99 12.37 -46.18
CA CYS A 100 6.22 13.77 -45.89
C CYS A 100 5.84 14.12 -44.46
N ALA A 101 6.76 14.76 -43.75
CA ALA A 101 6.48 15.52 -42.55
C ALA A 101 5.78 16.83 -42.92
N LEU A 102 4.60 17.06 -42.35
CA LEU A 102 3.73 18.19 -42.65
C LEU A 102 3.81 19.22 -41.51
N PHE A 103 3.97 20.49 -41.88
CA PHE A 103 4.12 21.59 -40.94
C PHE A 103 3.05 22.66 -41.12
N ASP A 104 2.48 23.08 -40.00
CA ASP A 104 1.53 24.20 -39.86
C ASP A 104 2.23 25.36 -39.17
N THR A 105 2.45 26.45 -39.90
CA THR A 105 3.13 27.67 -39.42
C THR A 105 2.16 28.72 -38.88
N GLY A 106 0.89 28.66 -39.28
CA GLY A 106 -0.15 29.61 -38.91
C GLY A 106 -0.97 29.22 -37.68
N ASN A 107 -0.86 27.97 -37.22
CA ASN A 107 -1.77 27.34 -36.24
C ASN A 107 -3.24 27.35 -36.68
N ASP A 108 -3.49 27.29 -37.99
CA ASP A 108 -4.85 27.28 -38.55
C ASP A 108 -5.30 25.86 -38.96
N GLY A 109 -4.47 24.85 -38.67
CA GLY A 109 -4.75 23.45 -38.92
C GLY A 109 -4.41 23.00 -40.34
N LYS A 110 -3.75 23.85 -41.14
CA LYS A 110 -3.45 23.58 -42.55
C LYS A 110 -1.94 23.60 -42.79
N ILE A 111 -1.54 22.97 -43.89
CA ILE A 111 -0.13 22.72 -44.19
C ILE A 111 0.43 23.87 -44.99
N ASP A 112 1.51 24.47 -44.47
CA ASP A 112 2.29 25.54 -45.11
C ASP A 112 3.61 25.02 -45.69
N LYS A 113 4.17 23.98 -45.09
CA LYS A 113 5.48 23.42 -45.45
C LYS A 113 5.45 21.90 -45.38
N ALA A 114 6.22 21.26 -46.26
CA ALA A 114 6.43 19.82 -46.23
C ALA A 114 7.90 19.46 -46.43
N VAL A 115 8.38 18.52 -45.63
CA VAL A 115 9.69 17.88 -45.79
C VAL A 115 9.45 16.42 -46.15
N CYS A 116 9.82 16.03 -47.37
CA CYS A 116 9.53 14.70 -47.89
C CYS A 116 10.80 13.89 -48.13
N ALA A 117 10.83 12.66 -47.63
CA ALA A 117 11.92 11.73 -47.86
C ALA A 117 11.45 10.49 -48.61
N ARG A 118 12.43 9.77 -49.16
CA ARG A 118 12.22 8.54 -49.91
C ARG A 118 13.17 7.48 -49.42
N VAL A 119 12.67 6.27 -49.26
CA VAL A 119 13.48 5.10 -48.96
C VAL A 119 13.36 4.06 -50.06
N ALA A 120 14.37 3.21 -50.20
CA ALA A 120 14.38 2.11 -51.15
C ALA A 120 15.12 0.91 -50.56
N ASN A 121 14.70 -0.30 -50.94
CA ASN A 121 15.39 -1.54 -50.59
C ASN A 121 16.36 -1.91 -51.71
N ILE A 122 17.63 -1.67 -51.46
CA ILE A 122 18.68 -1.80 -52.46
C ILE A 122 18.96 -3.28 -52.72
N ASN A 123 18.86 -3.68 -54.00
CA ASN A 123 19.06 -5.07 -54.46
C ASN A 123 18.09 -6.09 -53.81
N ALA A 124 16.92 -5.64 -53.34
CA ALA A 124 15.96 -6.49 -52.63
C ALA A 124 16.57 -7.22 -51.42
N ASN A 125 17.49 -6.55 -50.72
CA ASN A 125 18.12 -7.04 -49.51
C ASN A 125 17.55 -6.29 -48.28
N PRO A 126 16.79 -6.96 -47.39
CA PRO A 126 16.23 -6.31 -46.20
C PRO A 126 17.29 -5.74 -45.24
N ALA A 127 18.55 -6.19 -45.33
CA ALA A 127 19.67 -5.57 -44.63
C ALA A 127 20.23 -4.31 -45.33
N SER A 128 19.52 -3.77 -46.33
CA SER A 128 19.96 -2.65 -47.16
C SER A 128 18.80 -1.73 -47.57
N VAL A 129 17.99 -1.31 -46.58
CA VAL A 129 17.01 -0.26 -46.79
C VAL A 129 17.65 1.09 -46.53
N GLN A 130 17.66 1.97 -47.53
CA GLN A 130 18.45 3.20 -47.48
C GLN A 130 17.63 4.42 -47.91
N LEU A 131 18.09 5.60 -47.48
CA LEU A 131 17.59 6.88 -47.97
C LEU A 131 17.93 7.07 -49.44
N LEU A 132 16.92 7.26 -50.28
CA LEU A 132 17.08 7.66 -51.66
C LEU A 132 17.09 9.19 -51.76
N ARG A 133 18.30 9.75 -51.87
CA ARG A 133 18.54 11.19 -51.92
C ARG A 133 17.72 11.87 -53.03
N GLN A 134 17.30 13.10 -52.80
CA GLN A 134 16.69 13.92 -53.86
C GLN A 134 17.69 14.13 -55.01
N ASP A 135 18.89 14.60 -54.67
CA ASP A 135 19.98 14.83 -55.61
C ASP A 135 21.35 14.79 -54.88
N ALA A 136 22.43 15.16 -55.60
CA ALA A 136 23.79 15.13 -55.06
C ALA A 136 23.97 16.03 -53.83
N ALA A 137 23.28 17.17 -53.77
CA ALA A 137 23.42 18.18 -52.71
C ALA A 137 22.33 18.10 -51.64
N ARG A 138 21.24 17.37 -51.89
CA ARG A 138 20.05 17.38 -51.05
C ARG A 138 19.56 15.95 -50.74
N PRO A 139 19.53 15.55 -49.46
CA PRO A 139 19.01 14.25 -49.07
C PRO A 139 17.48 14.14 -49.21
N VAL A 140 16.73 15.23 -49.01
CA VAL A 140 15.26 15.23 -48.94
C VAL A 140 14.65 16.41 -49.70
N TYR A 141 13.35 16.36 -49.97
CA TYR A 141 12.63 17.46 -50.60
C TYR A 141 12.08 18.43 -49.56
N LEU A 142 12.07 19.72 -49.89
CA LEU A 142 11.46 20.79 -49.09
C LEU A 142 10.53 21.62 -49.98
N PHE A 143 9.28 21.78 -49.57
CA PHE A 143 8.25 22.52 -50.32
C PHE A 143 7.55 23.58 -49.46
N ASN A 144 7.12 24.68 -50.09
CA ASN A 144 6.01 25.47 -49.58
C ASN A 144 4.69 24.92 -50.12
N CYS A 145 3.63 25.09 -49.35
CA CYS A 145 2.29 24.65 -49.65
C CYS A 145 1.35 25.86 -49.65
N SER A 146 0.22 25.75 -50.34
CA SER A 146 -0.75 26.85 -50.51
C SER A 146 -1.62 27.15 -49.28
N ASN A 147 -1.36 26.53 -48.13
CA ASN A 147 -2.16 26.68 -46.92
C ASN A 147 -3.68 26.45 -47.14
N SER A 148 -4.03 25.36 -47.84
CA SER A 148 -5.42 25.08 -48.26
C SER A 148 -5.96 23.71 -47.83
N ARG A 149 -5.08 22.82 -47.35
CA ARG A 149 -5.40 21.46 -46.93
C ARG A 149 -4.68 21.13 -45.62
N ASN A 150 -5.24 20.21 -44.83
CA ASN A 150 -4.72 19.77 -43.54
C ASN A 150 -4.02 18.40 -43.60
N ASP A 151 -4.15 17.70 -44.72
CA ASP A 151 -3.75 16.31 -44.91
C ASP A 151 -2.62 16.14 -45.94
N ARG A 152 -2.15 17.24 -46.53
CA ARG A 152 -1.15 17.25 -47.61
C ARG A 152 -0.57 18.62 -47.91
N CYS A 153 0.54 18.66 -48.65
CA CYS A 153 1.04 19.89 -49.25
C CYS A 153 0.29 20.23 -50.55
N ALA A 154 -0.78 21.01 -50.44
CA ALA A 154 -1.55 21.42 -51.61
C ALA A 154 -0.81 22.46 -52.46
N GLN A 155 -0.78 22.28 -53.79
CA GLN A 155 -0.11 23.18 -54.74
C GLN A 155 1.35 23.47 -54.33
N PRO A 156 2.19 22.41 -54.24
CA PRO A 156 3.55 22.53 -53.74
C PRO A 156 4.37 23.45 -54.66
N SER A 157 5.10 24.39 -54.05
CA SER A 157 6.14 25.17 -54.72
C SER A 157 7.49 24.81 -54.13
N GLY A 158 8.41 24.31 -54.96
CA GLY A 158 9.70 23.73 -54.54
C GLY A 158 10.20 22.69 -55.56
N SER A 159 11.35 22.04 -55.40
CA SER A 159 12.17 21.85 -54.20
C SER A 159 13.05 23.05 -53.83
N LEU A 160 12.80 23.60 -52.65
CA LEU A 160 13.51 24.77 -52.12
C LEU A 160 14.99 24.43 -51.85
N PRO A 161 15.92 25.37 -52.11
CA PRO A 161 17.32 25.17 -51.81
C PRO A 161 17.58 25.21 -50.31
N TYR A 162 18.54 24.40 -49.86
CA TYR A 162 19.09 24.42 -48.51
C TYR A 162 20.49 23.79 -48.52
N THR A 163 21.27 24.04 -47.48
CA THR A 163 22.61 23.48 -47.28
C THR A 163 22.54 22.23 -46.41
N GLU A 164 22.88 21.07 -46.97
CA GLU A 164 23.02 19.82 -46.22
C GLU A 164 24.06 19.96 -45.09
N GLY A 165 23.87 19.24 -43.98
CA GLY A 165 24.79 19.26 -42.83
C GLY A 165 24.56 20.43 -41.89
N THR A 166 24.19 21.59 -42.44
CA THR A 166 23.93 22.81 -41.65
C THR A 166 22.45 23.04 -41.41
N GLN A 167 21.64 22.97 -42.48
CA GLN A 167 20.23 23.32 -42.42
C GLN A 167 19.31 22.09 -42.42
N ILE A 168 19.69 21.05 -43.17
CA ILE A 168 19.02 19.74 -43.15
C ILE A 168 20.06 18.62 -43.15
N THR A 169 19.82 17.59 -42.34
CA THR A 169 20.48 16.28 -42.46
C THR A 169 19.42 15.20 -42.43
N ALA A 170 19.66 14.08 -43.11
CA ALA A 170 18.78 12.91 -43.04
C ALA A 170 19.59 11.62 -43.10
N GLY A 171 19.12 10.58 -42.42
CA GLY A 171 19.80 9.29 -42.37
C GLY A 171 19.25 8.40 -41.25
N ILE A 172 20.16 7.63 -40.64
CA ILE A 172 19.83 6.69 -39.57
C ILE A 172 19.35 7.39 -38.30
N LEU A 173 18.48 6.73 -37.53
CA LEU A 173 18.07 7.17 -36.20
C LEU A 173 19.29 7.32 -35.27
N PRO A 174 19.39 8.39 -34.46
CA PRO A 174 20.48 8.54 -33.49
C PRO A 174 20.61 7.31 -32.58
N GLY A 175 21.85 6.81 -32.44
CA GLY A 175 22.14 5.57 -31.71
C GLY A 175 22.24 4.33 -32.59
N SER A 176 21.78 4.38 -33.85
CA SER A 176 21.96 3.27 -34.79
C SER A 176 23.42 3.15 -35.20
N THR A 177 23.91 1.90 -35.36
CA THR A 177 25.28 1.62 -35.80
C THR A 177 25.36 1.04 -37.21
N ILE A 178 24.22 0.73 -37.82
CA ILE A 178 24.13 0.01 -39.10
C ILE A 178 23.98 0.95 -40.30
N SER A 179 24.82 1.99 -40.40
CA SER A 179 24.81 2.89 -41.55
C SER A 179 25.28 2.18 -42.85
N PRO A 180 24.64 2.40 -44.01
CA PRO A 180 23.52 3.31 -44.27
C PRO A 180 22.12 2.66 -44.14
N ASN A 181 22.01 1.46 -43.59
CA ASN A 181 20.73 0.75 -43.40
C ASN A 181 19.87 1.48 -42.36
N LEU A 182 18.61 1.73 -42.70
CA LEU A 182 17.62 2.44 -41.90
C LEU A 182 16.77 1.51 -41.00
N GLN A 183 17.04 0.21 -41.02
CA GLN A 183 16.33 -0.75 -40.18
C GLN A 183 16.49 -0.44 -38.68
N THR A 184 15.41 -0.57 -37.92
CA THR A 184 15.38 -0.44 -36.45
C THR A 184 14.44 -1.49 -35.86
N ASP A 185 14.60 -1.80 -34.57
CA ASP A 185 13.70 -2.69 -33.81
C ASP A 185 12.78 -1.83 -32.93
N THR A 186 12.11 -0.85 -33.54
CA THR A 186 11.39 0.24 -32.85
C THR A 186 9.88 0.19 -33.03
N ASP A 187 9.35 -0.86 -33.67
CA ASP A 187 7.92 -0.99 -33.95
C ASP A 187 7.10 -0.78 -32.66
N PRO A 188 6.23 0.24 -32.60
CA PRO A 188 5.45 0.56 -31.41
C PRO A 188 4.32 -0.45 -31.16
N PHE A 189 4.02 -1.32 -32.12
CA PHE A 189 2.96 -2.30 -32.03
C PHE A 189 3.49 -3.67 -31.59
N PRO A 190 2.69 -4.44 -30.82
CA PRO A 190 3.13 -5.75 -30.32
C PRO A 190 3.10 -6.87 -31.37
N ALA A 191 2.51 -6.62 -32.54
CA ALA A 191 2.42 -7.53 -33.67
C ALA A 191 2.14 -6.73 -34.95
N GLY A 192 2.55 -7.26 -36.09
CA GLY A 192 2.45 -6.63 -37.41
C GLY A 192 3.23 -7.45 -38.43
N GLN A 193 3.17 -7.09 -39.72
CA GLN A 193 3.84 -7.88 -40.77
C GLN A 193 5.36 -7.84 -40.68
N SER A 194 5.96 -6.72 -40.24
CA SER A 194 7.42 -6.62 -40.07
C SER A 194 7.90 -6.63 -38.63
N ASN A 195 7.01 -6.83 -37.65
CA ASN A 195 7.34 -6.81 -36.22
C ASN A 195 8.55 -7.73 -35.88
N PRO A 196 9.52 -7.26 -35.07
CA PRO A 196 9.60 -5.95 -34.41
C PRO A 196 10.31 -4.86 -35.24
N HIS A 197 10.52 -5.09 -36.53
CA HIS A 197 11.39 -4.29 -37.38
C HIS A 197 10.64 -3.18 -38.14
N ASP A 198 11.15 -1.96 -38.03
CA ASP A 198 10.76 -0.79 -38.82
C ASP A 198 11.86 -0.42 -39.82
N THR A 199 11.49 0.27 -40.90
CA THR A 199 12.43 1.20 -41.57
C THR A 199 12.23 2.58 -40.97
N THR A 200 13.25 3.14 -40.32
CA THR A 200 13.15 4.45 -39.65
C THR A 200 14.13 5.46 -40.22
N ILE A 201 13.60 6.60 -40.67
CA ILE A 201 14.42 7.73 -41.11
C ILE A 201 14.40 8.82 -40.06
N ALA A 202 15.58 9.35 -39.74
CA ALA A 202 15.72 10.57 -38.95
C ALA A 202 16.10 11.76 -39.83
N ILE A 203 15.50 12.91 -39.57
CA ILE A 203 15.75 14.15 -40.27
C ILE A 203 15.94 15.27 -39.26
N THR A 204 17.07 15.96 -39.31
CA THR A 204 17.21 17.24 -38.60
C THR A 204 16.98 18.38 -39.56
N VAL A 205 16.12 19.35 -39.20
CA VAL A 205 15.80 20.52 -40.02
C VAL A 205 15.79 21.79 -39.16
N LEU A 206 16.38 22.88 -39.65
CA LEU A 206 16.28 24.18 -38.97
C LEU A 206 14.82 24.63 -38.90
N LYS A 207 14.37 25.06 -37.70
CA LYS A 207 12.99 25.55 -37.50
C LYS A 207 12.66 26.72 -38.44
N SER A 208 13.64 27.59 -38.71
CA SER A 208 13.47 28.72 -39.64
C SER A 208 13.20 28.32 -41.09
N LEU A 209 13.66 27.16 -41.57
CA LEU A 209 13.39 26.68 -42.94
C LEU A 209 11.92 26.29 -43.14
N VAL A 210 11.33 25.73 -42.10
CA VAL A 210 9.91 25.35 -42.05
C VAL A 210 9.04 26.44 -41.44
N GLY A 211 9.52 27.69 -41.40
CA GLY A 211 8.74 28.85 -40.96
C GLY A 211 8.42 28.87 -39.45
N GLY A 212 9.10 28.05 -38.65
CA GLY A 212 8.82 27.90 -37.21
C GLY A 212 7.53 27.13 -36.91
N GLY A 213 6.94 26.46 -37.91
CA GLY A 213 5.68 25.74 -37.76
C GLY A 213 5.79 24.46 -36.94
N ASN A 214 4.64 23.95 -36.52
CA ASN A 214 4.51 22.73 -35.75
C ASN A 214 4.44 21.52 -36.69
N LEU A 215 5.15 20.43 -36.34
CA LEU A 215 4.91 19.14 -36.98
C LEU A 215 3.51 18.67 -36.58
N VAL A 216 2.61 18.59 -37.57
CA VAL A 216 1.22 18.16 -37.32
C VAL A 216 1.01 16.69 -37.63
N ASN A 217 1.73 16.16 -38.62
CA ASN A 217 1.57 14.78 -39.08
C ASN A 217 2.75 14.33 -39.94
N VAL A 218 2.84 13.02 -40.14
CA VAL A 218 3.60 12.41 -41.22
C VAL A 218 2.63 11.51 -41.98
N CYS A 219 2.64 11.64 -43.30
CA CYS A 219 1.81 10.80 -44.17
C CYS A 219 2.63 10.21 -45.31
N SER A 220 2.24 9.02 -45.76
CA SER A 220 2.80 8.36 -46.93
C SER A 220 2.04 8.77 -48.19
N TYR A 221 2.74 8.81 -49.31
CA TYR A 221 2.20 9.33 -50.57
C TYR A 221 2.68 8.50 -51.76
N PRO A 222 2.04 8.63 -52.94
CA PRO A 222 2.58 8.06 -54.17
C PRO A 222 3.95 8.62 -54.60
N SER A 223 4.29 9.85 -54.19
CA SER A 223 5.56 10.48 -54.55
C SER A 223 5.93 11.67 -53.65
N ALA A 224 7.11 11.61 -53.05
CA ALA A 224 7.73 12.70 -52.29
C ALA A 224 8.19 13.85 -53.21
N GLY A 225 8.53 13.53 -54.46
CA GLY A 225 9.03 14.53 -55.43
C GLY A 225 7.98 15.57 -55.84
N ASN A 226 6.70 15.27 -55.63
CA ASN A 226 5.57 16.19 -55.83
C ASN A 226 5.04 16.76 -54.51
N GLY A 227 5.87 16.77 -53.44
CA GLY A 227 5.52 17.31 -52.13
C GLY A 227 4.39 16.60 -51.40
N GLY A 228 4.00 15.38 -51.81
CA GLY A 228 2.82 14.72 -51.26
C GLY A 228 1.52 15.44 -51.62
N ASN A 229 1.40 16.09 -52.78
CA ASN A 229 0.18 16.80 -53.20
C ASN A 229 -1.02 15.87 -53.51
N ASN A 230 -0.80 14.57 -53.60
CA ASN A 230 -1.84 13.56 -53.83
C ASN A 230 -2.56 13.19 -52.51
N ASN A 231 -3.58 12.32 -52.60
CA ASN A 231 -4.18 11.76 -51.38
C ASN A 231 -3.11 11.00 -50.62
N PRO A 232 -2.98 11.20 -49.29
CA PRO A 232 -2.13 10.34 -48.49
C PRO A 232 -2.68 8.91 -48.59
N PHE A 233 -1.78 7.93 -48.61
CA PHE A 233 -2.16 6.53 -48.49
C PHE A 233 -2.43 6.20 -47.02
N ASP A 234 -1.52 6.64 -46.16
CA ASP A 234 -1.59 6.51 -44.73
C ASP A 234 -1.06 7.78 -44.05
N CYS A 235 -1.58 8.09 -42.87
CA CYS A 235 -1.18 9.20 -42.02
C CYS A 235 -1.16 8.74 -40.56
N ILE A 236 -0.05 9.00 -39.84
CA ILE A 236 0.13 8.62 -38.43
C ILE A 236 -1.02 9.07 -37.53
N VAL A 237 -1.59 10.25 -37.81
CA VAL A 237 -2.80 10.72 -37.12
C VAL A 237 -3.84 11.22 -38.10
N ASN A 238 -5.09 11.26 -37.65
CA ASN A 238 -6.14 11.97 -38.38
C ASN A 238 -5.73 13.44 -38.65
N PRO A 239 -5.80 13.92 -39.91
CA PRO A 239 -5.46 15.29 -40.26
C PRO A 239 -6.23 16.33 -39.42
N GLY A 240 -5.54 17.42 -39.02
CA GLY A 240 -6.12 18.43 -38.12
C GLY A 240 -6.12 18.03 -36.64
N SER A 241 -5.19 17.16 -36.24
CA SER A 241 -4.99 16.79 -34.83
C SER A 241 -3.97 17.71 -34.13
N GLY A 242 -4.20 17.92 -32.84
CA GLY A 242 -3.15 18.17 -31.86
C GLY A 242 -2.98 16.94 -30.97
N PHE A 243 -2.33 17.12 -29.82
CA PHE A 243 -2.03 16.01 -28.91
C PHE A 243 -2.45 16.31 -27.47
N LEU A 244 -2.97 15.28 -26.80
CA LEU A 244 -3.30 15.30 -25.38
C LEU A 244 -2.51 14.22 -24.64
N LYS A 245 -1.88 14.59 -23.53
CA LYS A 245 -1.30 13.64 -22.57
C LYS A 245 -1.98 13.79 -21.24
N ILE A 246 -2.55 12.71 -20.72
CA ILE A 246 -3.09 12.64 -19.37
C ILE A 246 -2.01 12.04 -18.48
N VAL A 247 -1.61 12.78 -17.44
CA VAL A 247 -0.69 12.34 -16.40
C VAL A 247 -1.50 12.05 -15.15
N LYS A 248 -1.44 10.80 -14.68
CA LYS A 248 -2.04 10.39 -13.42
C LYS A 248 -0.97 10.35 -12.34
N VAL A 249 -1.24 11.01 -11.22
CA VAL A 249 -0.45 10.92 -9.99
C VAL A 249 -1.31 10.26 -8.92
N ALA A 250 -0.91 9.10 -8.42
CA ALA A 250 -1.67 8.30 -7.44
C ALA A 250 -0.78 7.52 -6.44
N GLY A 251 0.51 7.88 -6.34
CA GLY A 251 1.49 7.07 -5.60
C GLY A 251 1.69 5.68 -6.19
N THR A 252 2.20 4.75 -5.38
CA THR A 252 2.45 3.36 -5.77
C THR A 252 1.16 2.55 -5.61
N THR A 253 0.49 2.24 -6.73
CA THR A 253 -0.76 1.46 -6.74
C THR A 253 -0.96 0.76 -8.09
N SER A 254 -1.72 -0.34 -8.08
CA SER A 254 -2.23 -1.01 -9.29
C SER A 254 -3.66 -0.57 -9.65
N GLN A 255 -4.22 0.43 -8.97
CA GLN A 255 -5.54 0.98 -9.27
C GLN A 255 -5.59 1.55 -10.69
N VAL A 256 -6.62 1.18 -11.45
CA VAL A 256 -6.93 1.77 -12.76
C VAL A 256 -7.80 3.01 -12.58
N PHE A 257 -7.40 4.11 -13.21
CA PHE A 257 -8.17 5.35 -13.30
C PHE A 257 -8.63 5.53 -14.74
N SER A 258 -9.94 5.74 -14.94
CA SER A 258 -10.55 5.88 -16.26
C SER A 258 -10.89 7.33 -16.54
N PHE A 259 -10.57 7.79 -17.74
CA PHE A 259 -10.80 9.15 -18.20
C PHE A 259 -11.74 9.17 -19.41
N THR A 260 -12.69 10.09 -19.40
CA THR A 260 -13.48 10.45 -20.58
C THR A 260 -12.95 11.75 -21.14
N VAL A 261 -12.55 11.74 -22.40
CA VAL A 261 -12.00 12.89 -23.12
C VAL A 261 -13.00 13.37 -24.16
N VAL A 262 -13.18 14.68 -24.28
CA VAL A 262 -14.01 15.31 -25.31
C VAL A 262 -13.18 16.37 -26.03
N PRO A 263 -13.12 16.38 -27.38
CA PRO A 263 -13.64 15.36 -28.28
C PRO A 263 -13.01 13.98 -28.05
N THR A 264 -13.57 12.92 -28.62
CA THR A 264 -13.02 11.57 -28.43
C THR A 264 -11.68 11.44 -29.16
N PRO A 265 -10.60 10.94 -28.50
CA PRO A 265 -9.31 10.71 -29.15
C PRO A 265 -9.39 9.51 -30.10
N SER A 266 -8.39 9.33 -30.98
CA SER A 266 -8.39 8.24 -31.98
C SER A 266 -8.49 6.84 -31.36
N GLY A 267 -7.88 6.62 -30.17
CA GLY A 267 -7.98 5.36 -29.42
C GLY A 267 -9.30 5.15 -28.67
N GLY A 268 -10.24 6.10 -28.76
CA GLY A 268 -11.54 6.02 -28.11
C GLY A 268 -11.55 6.39 -26.63
N ASN A 269 -12.73 6.26 -26.03
CA ASN A 269 -12.95 6.40 -24.59
C ASN A 269 -13.42 5.05 -24.00
N PRO A 270 -13.17 4.78 -22.70
CA PRO A 270 -12.36 5.59 -21.79
C PRO A 270 -10.85 5.36 -22.00
N VAL A 271 -10.06 6.38 -21.71
CA VAL A 271 -8.59 6.23 -21.58
C VAL A 271 -8.29 5.73 -20.18
N ASN A 272 -7.64 4.57 -20.06
CA ASN A 272 -7.32 3.93 -18.78
C ASN A 272 -5.84 4.10 -18.43
N ILE A 273 -5.55 4.52 -17.20
CA ILE A 273 -4.19 4.65 -16.67
C ILE A 273 -4.08 3.89 -15.35
N THR A 274 -3.13 2.98 -15.25
CA THR A 274 -2.85 2.22 -14.03
C THR A 274 -1.84 2.96 -13.16
N GLY A 275 -2.19 3.20 -11.89
CA GLY A 275 -1.33 3.82 -10.90
C GLY A 275 -0.87 5.23 -11.26
N SER A 276 0.38 5.55 -10.90
CA SER A 276 1.03 6.79 -11.34
C SER A 276 1.71 6.56 -12.69
N SER A 277 1.07 6.99 -13.77
CA SER A 277 1.56 6.81 -15.13
C SER A 277 0.94 7.87 -16.06
N ASN A 278 1.04 7.70 -17.37
CA ASN A 278 0.45 8.60 -18.36
C ASN A 278 -0.17 7.83 -19.54
N SER A 279 -1.05 8.50 -20.27
CA SER A 279 -1.76 7.93 -21.43
C SER A 279 -0.90 7.75 -22.70
N GLY A 280 0.37 8.13 -22.68
CA GLY A 280 1.08 8.48 -23.91
C GLY A 280 0.50 9.74 -24.56
N ASN A 281 0.89 9.99 -25.80
CA ASN A 281 0.47 11.16 -26.58
C ASN A 281 -0.73 10.80 -27.45
N LEU A 282 -1.93 11.17 -27.01
CA LEU A 282 -3.19 10.85 -27.67
C LEU A 282 -3.47 11.85 -28.80
N PRO A 283 -3.67 11.41 -30.05
CA PRO A 283 -4.14 12.27 -31.12
C PRO A 283 -5.58 12.73 -30.84
N LEU A 284 -5.79 14.04 -30.93
CA LEU A 284 -7.07 14.66 -30.65
C LEU A 284 -7.29 15.86 -31.58
N GLY A 285 -8.46 15.96 -32.22
CA GLY A 285 -8.79 17.12 -33.05
C GLY A 285 -8.62 18.43 -32.28
N PHE A 286 -7.98 19.42 -32.90
CA PHE A 286 -7.77 20.71 -32.23
C PHE A 286 -9.12 21.36 -31.86
N THR A 287 -9.20 21.96 -30.68
CA THR A 287 -10.43 22.48 -30.10
C THR A 287 -10.11 23.55 -29.08
N SER A 288 -11.05 24.46 -28.80
CA SER A 288 -10.96 25.42 -27.69
C SER A 288 -11.90 25.07 -26.53
N THR A 289 -12.70 24.00 -26.66
CA THR A 289 -13.78 23.66 -25.73
C THR A 289 -13.70 22.21 -25.25
N GLY A 290 -12.52 21.59 -25.29
CA GLY A 290 -12.38 20.20 -24.91
C GLY A 290 -12.59 19.97 -23.41
N SER A 291 -12.63 18.71 -22.99
CA SER A 291 -12.59 18.34 -21.58
C SER A 291 -11.90 17.01 -21.33
N VAL A 292 -11.38 16.85 -20.11
CA VAL A 292 -10.93 15.56 -19.58
C VAL A 292 -11.61 15.35 -18.24
N THR A 293 -12.31 14.23 -18.08
CA THR A 293 -13.07 13.90 -16.88
C THR A 293 -12.57 12.59 -16.30
N GLU A 294 -12.22 12.57 -15.02
CA GLU A 294 -11.84 11.34 -14.33
C GLU A 294 -13.05 10.68 -13.66
N ALA A 295 -13.29 9.40 -13.95
CA ALA A 295 -14.32 8.63 -13.27
C ALA A 295 -14.04 8.53 -11.75
N ALA A 296 -15.10 8.45 -10.94
CA ALA A 296 -14.95 8.24 -9.51
C ALA A 296 -14.47 6.81 -9.23
N VAL A 297 -13.51 6.68 -8.32
CA VAL A 297 -12.95 5.40 -7.89
C VAL A 297 -13.14 5.29 -6.37
N SER A 298 -13.72 4.19 -5.91
CA SER A 298 -13.93 3.94 -4.48
C SER A 298 -12.58 3.89 -3.73
N GLY A 299 -12.51 4.51 -2.56
CA GLY A 299 -11.27 4.61 -1.79
C GLY A 299 -10.26 5.64 -2.32
N TRP A 300 -10.61 6.48 -3.29
CA TRP A 300 -9.72 7.50 -3.83
C TRP A 300 -10.39 8.86 -3.94
N ASN A 301 -9.66 9.90 -3.52
CA ASN A 301 -10.05 11.29 -3.69
C ASN A 301 -9.28 11.90 -4.85
N LEU A 302 -9.97 12.52 -5.81
CA LEU A 302 -9.34 13.41 -6.79
C LEU A 302 -9.09 14.74 -6.08
N THR A 303 -7.83 15.01 -5.74
CA THR A 303 -7.45 16.17 -4.92
C THR A 303 -7.23 17.42 -5.76
N SER A 304 -6.74 17.28 -6.99
CA SER A 304 -6.62 18.37 -7.94
C SER A 304 -6.49 17.86 -9.37
N ALA A 305 -6.86 18.69 -10.35
CA ALA A 305 -6.49 18.50 -11.74
C ALA A 305 -6.19 19.83 -12.41
N SER A 306 -5.34 19.82 -13.43
CA SER A 306 -5.01 21.00 -14.25
C SER A 306 -4.52 20.58 -15.62
N CYS A 307 -4.63 21.47 -16.61
CA CYS A 307 -4.08 21.26 -17.94
C CYS A 307 -3.22 22.45 -18.37
N THR A 308 -2.13 22.17 -19.10
CA THR A 308 -1.21 23.16 -19.67
C THR A 308 -0.97 22.89 -21.14
N LYS A 309 -0.85 23.97 -21.93
CA LYS A 309 -0.42 23.91 -23.33
C LYS A 309 1.09 23.65 -23.42
N ALA A 310 1.60 23.48 -24.64
CA ALA A 310 3.02 23.21 -24.90
C ALA A 310 3.96 24.33 -24.39
N ASP A 311 3.47 25.57 -24.35
CA ASP A 311 4.17 26.74 -23.78
C ASP A 311 4.09 26.82 -22.25
N ASN A 312 3.58 25.78 -21.58
CA ASN A 312 3.31 25.69 -20.15
C ASN A 312 2.25 26.66 -19.61
N THR A 313 1.52 27.37 -20.46
CA THR A 313 0.40 28.21 -20.01
C THR A 313 -0.83 27.35 -19.73
N ALA A 314 -1.58 27.71 -18.68
CA ALA A 314 -2.76 26.96 -18.26
C ALA A 314 -3.90 27.02 -19.30
N THR A 315 -4.69 25.95 -19.37
CA THR A 315 -5.90 25.89 -20.19
C THR A 315 -7.00 25.11 -19.47
N GLY A 316 -8.25 25.47 -19.74
CA GLY A 316 -9.41 24.91 -19.07
C GLY A 316 -9.55 25.33 -17.60
N SER A 317 -10.59 24.80 -16.97
CA SER A 317 -10.92 25.05 -15.56
C SER A 317 -11.34 23.76 -14.89
N PHE A 318 -10.73 23.47 -13.74
CA PHE A 318 -11.03 22.28 -12.94
C PHE A 318 -12.27 22.50 -12.07
N SER A 319 -13.17 21.53 -12.09
CA SER A 319 -14.31 21.43 -11.17
C SER A 319 -14.27 20.08 -10.46
N ALA A 320 -14.11 20.12 -9.12
CA ALA A 320 -14.13 18.92 -8.29
C ALA A 320 -15.51 18.22 -8.32
N ALA A 321 -16.60 18.97 -8.47
CA ALA A 321 -17.96 18.43 -8.50
C ALA A 321 -18.19 17.54 -9.74
N SER A 322 -17.67 17.95 -10.89
CA SER A 322 -17.75 17.17 -12.14
C SER A 322 -16.52 16.30 -12.39
N ARG A 323 -15.49 16.37 -11.53
CA ARG A 323 -14.19 15.68 -11.67
C ARG A 323 -13.53 15.91 -13.02
N ALA A 324 -13.69 17.12 -13.56
CA ALA A 324 -13.32 17.43 -14.94
C ALA A 324 -12.52 18.72 -15.03
N VAL A 325 -11.60 18.77 -16.00
CA VAL A 325 -11.06 20.03 -16.53
C VAL A 325 -11.78 20.31 -17.84
N THR A 326 -12.57 21.38 -17.88
CA THR A 326 -13.39 21.76 -19.05
C THR A 326 -12.88 23.04 -19.71
N GLY A 327 -13.08 23.19 -21.01
CA GLY A 327 -12.58 24.35 -21.77
C GLY A 327 -11.08 24.24 -22.10
N ILE A 328 -10.56 23.01 -22.20
CA ILE A 328 -9.17 22.80 -22.60
C ILE A 328 -8.99 23.15 -24.08
N THR A 329 -7.87 23.79 -24.39
CA THR A 329 -7.47 24.13 -25.75
C THR A 329 -6.44 23.12 -26.24
N ILE A 330 -6.73 22.47 -27.35
CA ILE A 330 -5.80 21.64 -28.13
C ILE A 330 -5.43 22.42 -29.38
N GLN A 331 -4.15 22.59 -29.65
CA GLN A 331 -3.65 23.33 -30.81
C GLN A 331 -3.03 22.36 -31.82
N SER A 332 -3.11 22.73 -33.10
CA SER A 332 -2.56 21.97 -34.24
C SER A 332 -1.11 21.57 -33.98
N GLY A 333 -0.83 20.25 -34.01
CA GLY A 333 0.53 19.71 -33.83
C GLY A 333 1.20 19.97 -32.48
N LEU A 334 0.49 20.50 -31.48
CA LEU A 334 1.05 20.82 -30.16
C LEU A 334 0.49 19.92 -29.06
N LEU A 335 1.32 19.69 -28.05
CA LEU A 335 0.96 18.88 -26.89
C LEU A 335 0.27 19.72 -25.80
N THR A 336 -0.89 19.25 -25.35
CA THR A 336 -1.54 19.69 -24.12
C THR A 336 -1.40 18.59 -23.08
N THR A 337 -0.93 18.92 -21.88
CA THR A 337 -0.75 17.97 -20.78
C THR A 337 -1.77 18.25 -19.68
N CYS A 338 -2.59 17.27 -19.34
CA CYS A 338 -3.52 17.32 -18.22
C CYS A 338 -3.03 16.44 -17.07
N THR A 339 -2.80 17.00 -15.90
CA THR A 339 -2.33 16.28 -14.71
C THR A 339 -3.47 16.11 -13.70
N PHE A 340 -3.74 14.88 -13.28
CA PHE A 340 -4.77 14.51 -12.31
C PHE A 340 -4.14 13.84 -11.08
N ASN A 341 -4.32 14.46 -9.91
CA ASN A 341 -3.75 14.01 -8.64
C ASN A 341 -4.81 13.33 -7.80
N ASN A 342 -4.59 12.06 -7.45
CA ASN A 342 -5.43 11.35 -6.50
C ASN A 342 -4.62 10.94 -5.28
N SER A 343 -5.25 11.03 -4.13
CA SER A 343 -4.77 10.41 -2.91
C SER A 343 -5.74 9.31 -2.49
N PRO A 344 -5.25 8.27 -1.80
CA PRO A 344 -6.15 7.36 -1.09
C PRO A 344 -7.08 8.17 -0.18
N ALA A 345 -8.34 7.75 -0.08
CA ALA A 345 -9.26 8.30 0.90
C ALA A 345 -8.79 7.94 2.31
N ASN A 346 -9.15 8.77 3.29
CA ASN A 346 -8.87 8.49 4.70
C ASN A 346 -9.55 7.17 5.13
N GLY A 347 -8.92 6.48 6.07
CA GLY A 347 -9.56 5.41 6.83
C GLY A 347 -9.96 5.91 8.21
N THR A 348 -10.66 5.06 8.96
CA THR A 348 -11.12 5.38 10.32
C THR A 348 -10.47 4.42 11.32
N LEU A 349 -9.89 4.95 12.40
CA LEU A 349 -9.57 4.19 13.59
C LEU A 349 -10.65 4.42 14.63
N THR A 350 -11.32 3.36 15.08
CA THR A 350 -12.26 3.41 16.20
C THR A 350 -11.62 2.77 17.43
N VAL A 351 -11.57 3.49 18.54
CA VAL A 351 -11.03 2.98 19.82
C VAL A 351 -12.17 2.86 20.82
N VAL A 352 -12.42 1.64 21.27
CA VAL A 352 -13.48 1.28 22.22
C VAL A 352 -12.84 0.91 23.55
N LYS A 353 -13.38 1.45 24.64
CA LYS A 353 -13.01 1.07 26.00
C LYS A 353 -14.04 0.11 26.58
N VAL A 354 -13.55 -0.97 27.18
CA VAL A 354 -14.32 -1.88 28.01
C VAL A 354 -13.74 -1.83 29.43
N VAL A 355 -14.62 -1.68 30.41
CA VAL A 355 -14.27 -1.66 31.83
C VAL A 355 -15.08 -2.75 32.52
N ASP A 356 -14.39 -3.69 33.15
CA ASP A 356 -14.97 -4.81 33.88
C ASP A 356 -14.70 -4.65 35.39
N ASN A 357 -15.70 -4.12 36.09
CA ASN A 357 -15.68 -3.88 37.54
C ASN A 357 -16.24 -5.07 38.35
N THR A 358 -16.44 -6.24 37.74
CA THR A 358 -17.08 -7.38 38.43
C THR A 358 -16.36 -7.80 39.72
N ALA A 359 -15.03 -7.69 39.77
CA ALA A 359 -14.22 -8.00 40.96
C ALA A 359 -14.18 -6.88 42.03
N ALA A 360 -14.67 -5.67 41.71
CA ALA A 360 -14.90 -4.58 42.67
C ALA A 360 -16.22 -3.84 42.36
N PRO A 361 -17.38 -4.41 42.71
CA PRO A 361 -18.69 -3.85 42.34
C PRO A 361 -18.99 -2.46 42.92
N ALA A 362 -18.22 -2.02 43.92
CA ALA A 362 -18.32 -0.68 44.50
C ALA A 362 -17.57 0.39 43.70
N SER A 363 -16.75 0.00 42.70
CA SER A 363 -16.08 0.94 41.81
C SER A 363 -17.08 1.53 40.81
N ASP A 364 -17.08 2.85 40.72
CA ASP A 364 -17.84 3.65 39.76
C ASP A 364 -17.04 4.00 38.50
N ASN A 365 -15.79 3.50 38.39
CA ASN A 365 -14.95 3.79 37.23
C ASN A 365 -15.63 3.31 35.94
N ASP A 366 -15.74 4.20 34.96
CA ASP A 366 -16.26 3.89 33.65
C ASP A 366 -15.22 4.18 32.55
N ALA A 367 -15.63 4.13 31.28
CA ALA A 367 -14.71 4.35 30.19
C ALA A 367 -14.03 5.73 30.20
N ALA A 368 -14.71 6.78 30.67
CA ALA A 368 -14.23 8.15 30.65
C ALA A 368 -13.12 8.42 31.68
N ASP A 369 -12.97 7.55 32.69
CA ASP A 369 -11.88 7.63 33.68
C ASP A 369 -10.52 7.19 33.11
N PHE A 370 -10.50 6.64 31.90
CA PHE A 370 -9.30 6.17 31.23
C PHE A 370 -8.98 7.04 30.01
N SER A 371 -7.71 7.01 29.58
CA SER A 371 -7.27 7.71 28.37
C SER A 371 -6.24 6.89 27.61
N TYR A 372 -6.06 7.17 26.33
CA TYR A 372 -5.10 6.45 25.48
C TYR A 372 -4.34 7.39 24.54
N ASN A 373 -3.19 6.89 24.07
CA ASN A 373 -2.36 7.48 23.03
C ASN A 373 -2.40 6.61 21.77
N GLY A 374 -2.22 7.20 20.60
CA GLY A 374 -2.11 6.50 19.31
C GLY A 374 -0.70 6.12 18.88
N GLY A 375 0.28 6.17 19.79
CA GLY A 375 1.67 5.78 19.48
C GLY A 375 2.42 6.81 18.62
N GLY A 376 2.14 8.10 18.83
CA GLY A 376 2.78 9.20 18.09
C GLY A 376 1.98 9.72 16.89
N THR A 377 0.84 9.09 16.56
CA THR A 377 -0.10 9.64 15.57
C THR A 377 -0.59 11.03 16.00
N SER A 378 -0.43 12.02 15.13
CA SER A 378 -0.85 13.40 15.40
C SER A 378 -2.34 13.46 15.77
N GLY A 379 -2.66 14.19 16.84
CA GLY A 379 -4.02 14.32 17.36
C GLY A 379 -4.51 13.19 18.27
N LEU A 380 -3.70 12.13 18.51
CA LEU A 380 -4.03 11.02 19.40
C LEU A 380 -3.13 10.97 20.64
N THR A 381 -3.14 12.04 21.44
CA THR A 381 -2.38 12.11 22.69
C THR A 381 -3.32 12.40 23.85
N GLY A 382 -3.38 11.49 24.83
CA GLY A 382 -4.17 11.63 26.04
C GLY A 382 -5.68 11.70 25.77
N VAL A 383 -6.16 11.00 24.75
CA VAL A 383 -7.57 11.03 24.36
C VAL A 383 -8.39 10.33 25.43
N THR A 384 -9.36 11.02 26.04
CA THR A 384 -10.33 10.43 26.96
C THR A 384 -11.07 9.29 26.27
N ALA A 385 -11.06 8.11 26.91
CA ALA A 385 -11.63 6.92 26.32
C ALA A 385 -13.16 6.92 26.40
N ALA A 386 -13.80 6.15 25.53
CA ALA A 386 -15.25 6.07 25.45
C ALA A 386 -15.69 4.61 25.32
N ALA A 387 -16.80 4.26 25.98
CA ALA A 387 -17.47 2.99 25.79
C ALA A 387 -18.03 2.88 24.36
N SER A 388 -18.50 1.70 23.96
CA SER A 388 -19.13 1.50 22.65
C SER A 388 -20.15 2.60 22.32
N PRO A 389 -20.07 3.26 21.15
CA PRO A 389 -19.32 2.87 19.95
C PRO A 389 -17.83 3.26 19.92
N GLY A 390 -17.31 3.93 20.95
CA GLY A 390 -15.92 4.39 21.04
C GLY A 390 -15.66 5.72 20.34
N ASN A 391 -14.39 6.13 20.31
CA ASN A 391 -13.95 7.34 19.62
C ASN A 391 -13.49 7.00 18.20
N SER A 392 -14.02 7.71 17.19
CA SER A 392 -13.61 7.54 15.79
C SER A 392 -12.65 8.64 15.32
N HIS A 393 -11.58 8.23 14.66
CA HIS A 393 -10.51 9.10 14.19
C HIS A 393 -10.29 8.90 12.70
N SER A 394 -10.55 9.94 11.89
CA SER A 394 -10.26 9.93 10.46
C SER A 394 -8.77 10.18 10.24
N LEU A 395 -8.06 9.19 9.70
CA LEU A 395 -6.61 9.23 9.49
C LEU A 395 -6.28 8.98 8.01
N ALA A 396 -5.21 9.60 7.52
CA ALA A 396 -4.72 9.35 6.18
C ALA A 396 -4.36 7.86 6.00
N ALA A 397 -4.72 7.26 4.86
CA ALA A 397 -4.31 5.89 4.58
C ALA A 397 -2.78 5.77 4.57
N GLY A 398 -2.26 4.63 5.04
CA GLY A 398 -0.83 4.43 5.25
C GLY A 398 -0.30 4.92 6.61
N THR A 399 -1.10 5.65 7.40
CA THR A 399 -0.73 6.02 8.77
C THR A 399 -0.60 4.77 9.62
N THR A 400 0.57 4.56 10.23
CA THR A 400 0.76 3.52 11.25
C THR A 400 0.26 4.02 12.60
N PHE A 401 -0.30 3.13 13.40
CA PHE A 401 -0.79 3.44 14.74
C PHE A 401 -0.50 2.30 15.71
N THR A 402 -0.30 2.67 16.98
CA THR A 402 -0.16 1.74 18.10
C THR A 402 -0.90 2.35 19.28
N VAL A 403 -2.13 1.89 19.52
CA VAL A 403 -2.94 2.37 20.64
C VAL A 403 -2.40 1.79 21.94
N ALA A 404 -2.11 2.67 22.89
CA ALA A 404 -1.69 2.31 24.24
C ALA A 404 -2.44 3.16 25.26
N GLU A 405 -2.93 2.52 26.31
CA GLU A 405 -3.56 3.23 27.42
C GLU A 405 -2.51 4.00 28.24
N VAL A 406 -2.90 5.19 28.69
CA VAL A 406 -2.03 6.08 29.46
C VAL A 406 -1.88 5.54 30.88
N GLY A 407 -0.66 5.61 31.41
CA GLY A 407 -0.38 5.22 32.80
C GLY A 407 -0.22 3.72 33.03
N VAL A 408 -0.20 2.90 31.97
CA VAL A 408 0.03 1.46 32.09
C VAL A 408 1.48 1.17 32.48
N ALA A 409 1.65 0.47 33.60
CA ALA A 409 2.92 -0.05 34.07
C ALA A 409 2.81 -1.55 34.34
N ALA A 410 3.72 -2.36 33.77
CA ALA A 410 3.72 -3.81 33.91
C ALA A 410 2.37 -4.48 33.59
N GLY A 411 1.66 -3.98 32.57
CA GLY A 411 0.36 -4.50 32.13
C GLY A 411 -0.84 -4.08 33.01
N LYS A 412 -0.63 -3.15 33.95
CA LYS A 412 -1.66 -2.68 34.88
C LYS A 412 -1.81 -1.18 34.88
N VAL A 413 -3.00 -0.71 35.23
CA VAL A 413 -3.29 0.70 35.50
C VAL A 413 -4.09 0.82 36.80
N THR A 414 -3.80 1.84 37.61
CA THR A 414 -4.56 2.11 38.84
C THR A 414 -5.28 3.43 38.69
N VAL A 415 -6.60 3.41 38.86
CA VAL A 415 -7.47 4.58 38.75
C VAL A 415 -8.42 4.59 39.94
N ASN A 416 -8.52 5.73 40.62
CA ASN A 416 -9.33 5.90 41.83
C ASN A 416 -9.07 4.83 42.91
N GLY A 417 -7.81 4.40 43.06
CA GLY A 417 -7.40 3.39 44.03
C GLY A 417 -7.72 1.94 43.66
N VAL A 418 -8.32 1.68 42.48
CA VAL A 418 -8.61 0.34 41.96
C VAL A 418 -7.60 -0.01 40.88
N THR A 419 -6.99 -1.20 40.98
CA THR A 419 -6.02 -1.70 40.01
C THR A 419 -6.68 -2.61 38.98
N TYR A 420 -6.36 -2.38 37.72
CA TYR A 420 -6.88 -3.11 36.57
C TYR A 420 -5.74 -3.77 35.81
N SER A 421 -5.96 -5.01 35.36
CA SER A 421 -5.19 -5.64 34.29
C SER A 421 -5.68 -5.10 32.93
N VAL A 422 -4.75 -4.70 32.07
CA VAL A 422 -5.04 -4.09 30.76
C VAL A 422 -4.76 -5.09 29.63
N SER A 423 -5.70 -5.21 28.70
CA SER A 423 -5.52 -6.01 27.49
C SER A 423 -5.99 -5.25 26.23
N TYR A 424 -5.41 -5.61 25.09
CA TYR A 424 -5.64 -4.97 23.81
C TYR A 424 -6.09 -5.99 22.77
N SER A 425 -7.10 -5.64 21.97
CA SER A 425 -7.44 -6.41 20.77
C SER A 425 -6.32 -6.34 19.72
N THR A 426 -6.29 -7.29 18.79
CA THR A 426 -5.34 -7.29 17.67
C THR A 426 -5.42 -6.04 16.79
N GLY A 427 -6.57 -5.37 16.73
CA GLY A 427 -6.76 -4.14 15.96
C GLY A 427 -6.21 -2.87 16.62
N CYS A 428 -5.50 -2.97 17.75
CA CYS A 428 -4.86 -1.84 18.42
C CYS A 428 -3.49 -1.46 17.83
N THR A 429 -2.96 -2.26 16.90
CA THR A 429 -1.75 -1.91 16.14
C THR A 429 -1.98 -2.19 14.66
N GLY A 430 -1.37 -1.38 13.79
CA GLY A 430 -1.44 -1.63 12.35
C GLY A 430 -1.26 -0.38 11.51
N THR A 431 -1.77 -0.45 10.28
CA THR A 431 -1.75 0.64 9.30
C THR A 431 -3.18 0.92 8.84
N ILE A 432 -3.54 2.19 8.75
CA ILE A 432 -4.85 2.62 8.27
C ILE A 432 -4.97 2.30 6.78
N ALA A 433 -5.93 1.45 6.43
CA ALA A 433 -6.28 1.18 5.03
C ALA A 433 -7.33 2.19 4.55
N SER A 434 -7.27 2.52 3.25
CA SER A 434 -8.10 3.56 2.66
C SER A 434 -9.59 3.22 2.67
N ALA A 435 -10.43 4.17 3.08
CA ALA A 435 -11.89 4.01 3.18
C ALA A 435 -12.36 2.79 3.98
N THR A 436 -11.53 2.30 4.92
CA THR A 436 -11.87 1.20 5.82
C THR A 436 -11.87 1.66 7.28
N THR A 437 -12.50 0.87 8.15
CA THR A 437 -12.50 1.09 9.59
C THR A 437 -11.69 0.01 10.30
N SER A 438 -10.64 0.41 11.01
CA SER A 438 -9.92 -0.41 11.99
C SER A 438 -10.51 -0.20 13.38
N THR A 439 -10.71 -1.27 14.15
CA THR A 439 -11.26 -1.19 15.51
C THR A 439 -10.25 -1.72 16.53
N CYS A 440 -9.90 -0.88 17.50
CA CYS A 440 -9.12 -1.24 18.67
C CYS A 440 -10.04 -1.29 19.89
N THR A 441 -10.02 -2.39 20.64
CA THR A 441 -10.66 -2.50 21.94
C THR A 441 -9.59 -2.58 23.04
N ILE A 442 -9.68 -1.69 24.02
CA ILE A 442 -8.89 -1.71 25.24
C ILE A 442 -9.79 -2.20 26.37
N THR A 443 -9.41 -3.29 27.03
CA THR A 443 -10.18 -3.88 28.13
C THR A 443 -9.41 -3.77 29.44
N ASN A 444 -10.04 -3.14 30.43
CA ASN A 444 -9.57 -3.10 31.81
C ASN A 444 -10.42 -4.02 32.67
N THR A 445 -9.78 -4.99 33.31
CA THR A 445 -10.44 -5.91 34.24
C THR A 445 -9.86 -5.72 35.62
N VAL A 446 -10.72 -5.44 36.61
CA VAL A 446 -10.28 -5.24 38.00
C VAL A 446 -9.55 -6.47 38.51
N ASP A 447 -8.39 -6.25 39.13
CA ASP A 447 -7.66 -7.30 39.85
C ASP A 447 -8.38 -7.66 41.15
N LYS A 448 -8.43 -8.96 41.46
CA LYS A 448 -8.99 -9.44 42.74
C LYS A 448 -8.12 -8.96 43.91
N ALA A 449 -8.78 -8.48 44.96
CA ALA A 449 -8.12 -8.14 46.22
C ALA A 449 -7.38 -9.36 46.82
N GLN A 450 -6.22 -9.11 47.43
CA GLN A 450 -5.41 -10.12 48.12
C GLN A 450 -5.47 -9.87 49.63
N PRO A 451 -6.43 -10.46 50.38
CA PRO A 451 -6.48 -10.30 51.82
C PRO A 451 -5.35 -11.07 52.51
N GLY A 452 -4.67 -10.43 53.46
CA GLY A 452 -3.77 -11.12 54.39
C GLY A 452 -4.55 -11.67 55.57
N ILE A 453 -4.14 -12.84 56.09
CA ILE A 453 -4.66 -13.38 57.36
C ILE A 453 -3.52 -13.52 58.35
N GLY A 454 -3.77 -13.09 59.59
CA GLY A 454 -2.92 -13.35 60.74
C GLY A 454 -3.73 -14.09 61.81
N THR A 455 -3.07 -14.97 62.57
CA THR A 455 -3.68 -15.67 63.70
C THR A 455 -2.99 -15.28 65.01
N THR A 456 -3.75 -15.21 66.10
CA THR A 456 -3.22 -15.02 67.46
C THR A 456 -3.71 -16.15 68.35
N MET A 457 -2.82 -16.87 69.02
CA MET A 457 -3.15 -18.00 69.90
C MET A 457 -3.50 -17.55 71.32
N THR A 458 -4.53 -18.16 71.93
CA THR A 458 -4.96 -17.95 73.32
C THR A 458 -5.29 -19.28 73.99
N TRP A 459 -5.01 -19.42 75.29
CA TRP A 459 -5.35 -20.58 76.12
C TRP A 459 -6.39 -20.20 77.19
N THR A 460 -7.26 -21.13 77.59
CA THR A 460 -8.16 -20.96 78.74
C THR A 460 -7.85 -22.03 79.78
N LEU A 461 -7.43 -21.59 80.97
CA LEU A 461 -6.99 -22.43 82.06
C LEU A 461 -8.14 -22.67 83.04
N ASN A 462 -8.45 -23.94 83.31
CA ASN A 462 -9.48 -24.37 84.25
C ASN A 462 -8.86 -25.30 85.31
N ASP A 463 -9.54 -25.45 86.44
CA ASP A 463 -9.11 -26.32 87.54
C ASP A 463 -10.31 -26.96 88.26
N SER A 464 -10.06 -28.05 89.00
CA SER A 464 -11.06 -28.77 89.77
C SER A 464 -10.49 -29.35 91.06
N MET A 465 -11.32 -29.42 92.09
CA MET A 465 -10.95 -30.02 93.37
C MET A 465 -11.90 -31.15 93.77
N ALA A 466 -11.38 -32.08 94.58
CA ALA A 466 -12.14 -33.11 95.26
C ALA A 466 -11.63 -33.27 96.69
N LEU A 467 -12.53 -33.17 97.68
CA LEU A 467 -12.18 -33.33 99.09
C LEU A 467 -12.03 -34.81 99.45
N THR A 468 -10.98 -35.16 100.20
CA THR A 468 -10.81 -36.48 100.79
C THR A 468 -11.37 -36.52 102.20
N SER A 469 -11.90 -37.68 102.62
CA SER A 469 -12.57 -37.85 103.92
C SER A 469 -13.73 -36.87 104.17
N PHE A 470 -14.38 -36.42 103.10
CA PHE A 470 -15.51 -35.50 103.14
C PHE A 470 -16.77 -36.18 103.71
N ARG A 471 -17.47 -35.48 104.62
CA ARG A 471 -18.76 -35.90 105.14
C ARG A 471 -19.88 -35.28 104.31
N ALA A 472 -20.61 -36.12 103.57
CA ALA A 472 -21.69 -35.70 102.69
C ALA A 472 -22.90 -35.08 103.42
N ASN A 473 -23.71 -34.35 102.65
CA ASN A 473 -24.97 -33.68 103.00
C ASN A 473 -24.85 -32.45 103.91
N GLY A 474 -23.66 -31.85 104.04
CA GLY A 474 -23.50 -30.56 104.69
C GLY A 474 -23.99 -29.39 103.82
N THR A 475 -24.38 -28.28 104.45
CA THR A 475 -24.98 -27.12 103.77
C THR A 475 -24.04 -25.90 103.73
N GLY A 476 -23.94 -25.25 102.57
CA GLY A 476 -23.24 -23.95 102.42
C GLY A 476 -21.74 -23.99 102.13
N GLY A 477 -21.17 -25.14 101.77
CA GLY A 477 -19.75 -25.26 101.42
C GLY A 477 -19.43 -24.70 100.03
N THR A 478 -18.38 -23.87 99.93
CA THR A 478 -17.92 -23.28 98.67
C THR A 478 -16.41 -23.41 98.48
N ALA A 479 -15.97 -23.44 97.23
CA ALA A 479 -14.58 -23.47 96.80
C ALA A 479 -14.22 -22.20 96.04
N THR A 480 -13.07 -21.61 96.37
CA THR A 480 -12.49 -20.48 95.64
C THR A 480 -11.19 -20.92 94.99
N PHE A 481 -11.13 -20.85 93.66
CA PHE A 481 -9.97 -21.19 92.85
C PHE A 481 -9.20 -19.92 92.52
N THR A 482 -7.92 -19.87 92.85
CA THR A 482 -7.05 -18.73 92.56
C THR A 482 -5.85 -19.20 91.74
N LEU A 483 -5.65 -18.56 90.59
CA LEU A 483 -4.54 -18.82 89.68
C LEU A 483 -3.45 -17.77 89.84
N TYR A 484 -2.22 -18.23 89.88
CA TYR A 484 -1.02 -17.42 89.98
C TYR A 484 -0.13 -17.68 88.76
N LYS A 485 0.47 -16.64 88.20
CA LYS A 485 1.54 -16.79 87.21
C LYS A 485 2.86 -16.95 87.95
N ASP A 486 3.50 -18.09 87.77
CA ASP A 486 4.74 -18.41 88.46
C ASP A 486 5.84 -17.40 88.10
N ASN A 487 6.55 -16.94 89.13
CA ASN A 487 7.70 -16.03 89.03
C ASN A 487 9.04 -16.75 89.29
N GLY A 488 9.03 -18.09 89.38
CA GLY A 488 10.21 -18.92 89.63
C GLY A 488 10.41 -19.29 91.11
N ALA A 489 9.59 -18.77 92.03
CA ALA A 489 9.67 -19.09 93.46
C ALA A 489 8.83 -20.32 93.85
N ASN A 490 8.02 -20.89 92.94
CA ASN A 490 7.08 -21.99 93.22
C ASN A 490 6.07 -21.67 94.34
N THR A 491 5.67 -20.40 94.50
CA THR A 491 4.76 -19.94 95.55
C THR A 491 3.47 -19.33 94.99
N CYS A 492 2.37 -19.44 95.76
CA CYS A 492 1.09 -18.79 95.47
C CYS A 492 0.99 -17.51 96.29
N GLU A 493 1.80 -16.51 95.92
CA GLU A 493 1.91 -15.21 96.59
C GLU A 493 0.92 -14.20 96.00
N ALA A 494 0.42 -13.28 96.83
CA ALA A 494 -0.58 -12.30 96.40
C ALA A 494 -0.11 -11.42 95.21
N GLY A 495 1.20 -11.18 95.08
CA GLY A 495 1.77 -10.37 93.99
C GLY A 495 1.80 -11.05 92.61
N THR A 496 1.54 -12.36 92.53
CA THR A 496 1.56 -13.13 91.27
C THR A 496 0.18 -13.63 90.85
N GLN A 497 -0.88 -13.26 91.59
CA GLN A 497 -2.25 -13.64 91.29
C GLN A 497 -2.72 -13.04 89.96
N VAL A 498 -3.20 -13.88 89.05
CA VAL A 498 -3.74 -13.46 87.74
C VAL A 498 -5.24 -13.71 87.61
N TYR A 499 -5.81 -14.58 88.43
CA TYR A 499 -7.25 -14.84 88.45
C TYR A 499 -7.70 -15.38 89.80
N THR A 500 -8.92 -15.06 90.20
CA THR A 500 -9.62 -15.71 91.31
C THR A 500 -11.07 -15.91 90.92
N SER A 501 -11.62 -17.09 91.19
CA SER A 501 -13.02 -17.37 90.94
C SER A 501 -13.90 -16.68 91.98
N GLY A 502 -15.17 -16.47 91.65
CA GLY A 502 -16.20 -16.34 92.69
C GLY A 502 -16.30 -17.64 93.52
N ALA A 503 -17.08 -17.59 94.60
CA ALA A 503 -17.37 -18.77 95.41
C ALA A 503 -18.14 -19.80 94.57
N VAL A 504 -17.53 -20.95 94.30
CA VAL A 504 -18.14 -22.06 93.57
C VAL A 504 -18.75 -23.02 94.58
N ASN A 505 -20.03 -23.37 94.43
CA ASN A 505 -20.66 -24.34 95.33
C ASN A 505 -19.95 -25.70 95.24
N VAL A 506 -19.57 -26.27 96.39
CA VAL A 506 -19.06 -27.64 96.45
C VAL A 506 -20.25 -28.59 96.45
N ASP A 507 -20.21 -29.60 95.60
CA ASP A 507 -21.22 -30.66 95.56
C ASP A 507 -21.30 -31.32 96.94
N ASN A 508 -22.49 -31.24 97.55
CA ASN A 508 -22.68 -31.68 98.93
C ASN A 508 -22.72 -33.21 99.08
N VAL A 509 -22.78 -33.96 97.99
CA VAL A 509 -22.71 -35.43 97.97
C VAL A 509 -21.28 -35.90 97.73
N THR A 510 -20.60 -35.33 96.73
CA THR A 510 -19.29 -35.82 96.26
C THR A 510 -18.10 -35.04 96.81
N GLY A 511 -18.30 -33.83 97.35
CA GLY A 511 -17.22 -32.98 97.83
C GLY A 511 -16.36 -32.39 96.71
N THR A 512 -16.90 -32.23 95.50
CA THR A 512 -16.18 -31.74 94.32
C THR A 512 -16.63 -30.35 93.87
N ALA A 513 -15.73 -29.58 93.27
CA ALA A 513 -16.02 -28.32 92.58
C ALA A 513 -15.05 -28.10 91.41
N ALA A 514 -15.42 -27.27 90.44
CA ALA A 514 -14.56 -26.89 89.32
C ALA A 514 -14.81 -25.46 88.87
N THR A 515 -13.84 -24.84 88.19
CA THR A 515 -14.01 -23.50 87.61
C THR A 515 -15.06 -23.49 86.51
N THR A 516 -15.96 -22.50 86.51
CA THR A 516 -17.09 -22.40 85.54
C THR A 516 -16.74 -21.63 84.25
N GLY A 517 -15.57 -20.98 84.18
CA GLY A 517 -15.13 -20.22 83.00
C GLY A 517 -13.61 -20.10 82.85
N GLY A 518 -12.86 -20.25 83.94
CA GLY A 518 -11.39 -20.28 83.92
C GLY A 518 -10.76 -18.92 83.62
N TYR A 519 -9.46 -18.94 83.33
CA TYR A 519 -8.67 -17.75 82.99
C TYR A 519 -8.14 -17.85 81.56
N THR A 520 -8.50 -16.89 80.70
CA THR A 520 -8.00 -16.83 79.32
C THR A 520 -6.73 -15.97 79.22
N THR A 521 -5.68 -16.48 78.59
CA THR A 521 -4.39 -15.80 78.43
C THR A 521 -3.75 -16.13 77.09
N SER A 522 -3.08 -15.16 76.48
CA SER A 522 -2.13 -15.37 75.36
C SER A 522 -0.68 -15.42 75.83
N THR A 523 -0.43 -15.23 77.12
CA THR A 523 0.92 -15.12 77.68
C THR A 523 1.46 -16.50 78.06
N ALA A 524 2.50 -16.94 77.36
CA ALA A 524 3.27 -18.13 77.72
C ALA A 524 3.87 -18.01 79.13
N GLY A 525 4.12 -19.16 79.74
CA GLY A 525 4.67 -19.25 81.09
C GLY A 525 3.94 -20.28 81.94
N THR A 526 4.43 -20.41 83.17
CA THR A 526 3.94 -21.39 84.13
C THR A 526 2.86 -20.76 85.00
N TYR A 527 1.76 -21.47 85.22
CA TYR A 527 0.64 -21.05 86.06
C TYR A 527 0.35 -22.11 87.12
N ARG A 528 -0.09 -21.65 88.30
CA ARG A 528 -0.36 -22.50 89.46
C ARG A 528 -1.70 -22.22 90.09
N TRP A 529 -2.44 -23.26 90.44
CA TRP A 529 -3.72 -23.13 91.14
C TRP A 529 -3.58 -23.34 92.64
N ARG A 530 -4.42 -22.60 93.38
CA ARG A 530 -4.68 -22.82 94.80
C ARG A 530 -6.18 -22.76 95.03
N VAL A 531 -6.71 -23.73 95.77
CA VAL A 531 -8.13 -23.84 96.04
C VAL A 531 -8.38 -23.75 97.54
N VAL A 532 -9.34 -22.91 97.92
CA VAL A 532 -9.78 -22.76 99.31
C VAL A 532 -11.20 -23.25 99.43
N TYR A 533 -11.42 -24.30 100.21
CA TYR A 533 -12.74 -24.73 100.63
C TYR A 533 -13.14 -24.00 101.92
N SER A 534 -14.30 -23.35 101.93
CA SER A 534 -14.80 -22.55 103.06
C SER A 534 -15.13 -23.38 104.30
N GLY A 535 -15.39 -24.68 104.14
CA GLY A 535 -16.06 -25.49 105.14
C GLY A 535 -17.58 -25.37 105.05
N ASN A 536 -18.26 -26.25 105.80
CA ASN A 536 -19.69 -26.22 106.03
C ASN A 536 -19.99 -26.69 107.47
N ASP A 537 -21.28 -26.84 107.80
CA ASP A 537 -21.78 -27.39 109.06
C ASP A 537 -21.20 -28.76 109.46
N LEU A 538 -20.75 -29.58 108.51
CA LEU A 538 -20.24 -30.94 108.75
C LEU A 538 -18.73 -31.11 108.49
N ASN A 539 -18.08 -30.12 107.88
CA ASN A 539 -16.70 -30.21 107.40
C ASN A 539 -15.96 -28.90 107.65
N THR A 540 -14.77 -28.97 108.24
CA THR A 540 -13.90 -27.81 108.40
C THR A 540 -13.35 -27.34 107.05
N GLY A 541 -13.15 -26.03 106.89
CA GLY A 541 -12.49 -25.47 105.72
C GLY A 541 -11.03 -25.93 105.60
N ILE A 542 -10.53 -25.97 104.37
CA ILE A 542 -9.15 -26.38 104.06
C ILE A 542 -8.65 -25.64 102.83
N THR A 543 -7.33 -25.46 102.72
CA THR A 543 -6.68 -24.86 101.56
C THR A 543 -5.70 -25.84 100.95
N SER A 544 -5.70 -25.97 99.62
CA SER A 544 -4.76 -26.81 98.90
C SER A 544 -3.33 -26.26 98.93
N ASN A 545 -2.37 -27.14 98.69
CA ASN A 545 -0.97 -26.76 98.42
C ASN A 545 -0.87 -26.07 97.04
N CYS A 546 0.14 -25.22 96.87
CA CYS A 546 0.43 -24.52 95.62
C CYS A 546 1.28 -25.36 94.64
N LEU A 547 0.84 -26.58 94.32
CA LEU A 547 1.67 -27.55 93.57
C LEU A 547 1.06 -28.03 92.25
N GLU A 548 -0.14 -27.59 91.89
CA GLU A 548 -0.74 -27.89 90.59
C GLU A 548 -0.24 -26.90 89.54
N VAL A 549 0.45 -27.40 88.51
CA VAL A 549 1.22 -26.57 87.57
C VAL A 549 0.82 -26.87 86.13
N ILE A 550 0.63 -25.82 85.33
CA ILE A 550 0.57 -25.90 83.87
C ILE A 550 1.58 -24.92 83.25
N THR A 551 2.36 -25.39 82.27
CA THR A 551 3.30 -24.55 81.51
C THR A 551 2.77 -24.38 80.09
N LEU A 552 2.53 -23.13 79.70
CA LEU A 552 2.13 -22.76 78.35
C LEU A 552 3.36 -22.33 77.55
N ALA A 553 3.54 -22.92 76.37
CA ALA A 553 4.57 -22.54 75.40
C ALA A 553 3.88 -22.09 74.11
N GLN A 554 4.32 -20.96 73.55
CA GLN A 554 3.95 -20.53 72.19
C GLN A 554 4.81 -21.24 71.17
#